data_AF-A0A7X9BRQ3-F1
#
_entry.id   AF-A0A7X9BRQ3-F1
#
_cell.length_a   1.000
_cell.length_b   1.000
_cell.length_c   1.000
_cell.angle_alpha   90.00
_cell.angle_beta   90.00
_cell.angle_gamma   90.00
#
_symmetry.space_group_name_H-M   'P 1'
#
loop_
_entity.id
_entity.type
_entity.pdbx_description
1 polymer ?
#
loop_
_entity_poly.entity_id
_entity_poly.type
_entity_poly.pdbx_seq_one_letter_code
_entity_poly.pdbx_strand_id
1 'polypeptide(L)'
;MPKFKFRLQSFLNLKEQFEKQAKNELGIANRKLQHEKRKLNRIEEDIKIYSDKFKSACTGHIQPEKIKELKVYLEYLYDKKVKQMLNVKREQQNVDKIREKLVSLMRDKKVLENLKEKNFQEFLFEQEKSEQKRTDELVSYKESKKDSGQDL
;
A
#
# COMPACT_ATOMS: atom_id res chain seq x y z
N MET A 1 3.13 -35.52 -17.11
CA MET A 1 2.11 -35.06 -16.16
C MET A 1 1.45 -33.79 -16.70
N PRO A 2 0.13 -33.61 -16.51
CA PRO A 2 -0.57 -32.38 -16.86
C PRO A 2 0.00 -31.17 -16.11
N LYS A 3 -0.05 -29.97 -16.71
CA LYS A 3 0.38 -28.72 -16.07
C LYS A 3 -0.84 -27.97 -15.53
N PHE A 4 -0.77 -27.50 -14.29
CA PHE A 4 -1.80 -26.64 -13.73
C PHE A 4 -1.91 -25.31 -14.49
N LYS A 5 -3.15 -24.87 -14.77
CA LYS A 5 -3.43 -23.57 -15.37
C LYS A 5 -4.56 -22.89 -14.61
N PHE A 6 -4.27 -21.74 -14.01
CA PHE A 6 -5.28 -20.94 -13.35
C PHE A 6 -6.01 -20.04 -14.36
N ARG A 7 -7.32 -20.25 -14.53
CA ARG A 7 -8.15 -19.52 -15.52
C ARG A 7 -8.10 -17.99 -15.37
N LEU A 8 -7.96 -17.49 -14.13
CA LEU A 8 -7.94 -16.05 -13.84
C LEU A 8 -6.53 -15.48 -13.67
N GLN A 9 -5.48 -16.16 -14.16
CA GLN A 9 -4.10 -15.71 -13.99
C GLN A 9 -3.85 -14.31 -14.54
N SER A 10 -4.41 -13.97 -15.71
CA SER A 10 -4.27 -12.62 -16.29
C SER A 10 -4.90 -11.54 -15.41
N PHE A 11 -6.03 -11.85 -14.76
CA PHE A 11 -6.69 -10.90 -13.86
C PHE A 11 -5.92 -10.73 -12.54
N LEU A 12 -5.35 -11.82 -12.01
CA LEU A 12 -4.44 -11.76 -10.86
C LEU A 12 -3.22 -10.88 -11.16
N ASN A 13 -2.58 -11.07 -12.32
CA ASN A 13 -1.44 -10.25 -12.75
C ASN A 13 -1.80 -8.76 -12.86
N LEU A 14 -3.00 -8.45 -13.36
CA LEU A 14 -3.47 -7.07 -13.44
C LEU A 14 -3.67 -6.44 -12.05
N LYS A 15 -4.21 -7.20 -11.09
CA LYS A 15 -4.36 -6.75 -9.69
C LYS A 15 -3.00 -6.53 -9.02
N GLU A 16 -2.00 -7.36 -9.28
CA GLU A 16 -0.63 -7.16 -8.82
C GLU A 16 -0.02 -5.85 -9.38
N GLN A 17 -0.24 -5.56 -10.66
CA GLN A 17 0.20 -4.30 -11.27
C GLN A 17 -0.48 -3.09 -10.62
N PHE A 18 -1.80 -3.14 -10.39
CA PHE A 18 -2.52 -2.06 -9.71
C PHE A 18 -2.06 -1.87 -8.26
N GLU A 19 -1.79 -2.94 -7.51
CA GLU A 19 -1.23 -2.86 -6.17
C GLU A 19 0.14 -2.17 -6.20
N LYS A 20 1.03 -2.57 -7.13
CA LYS A 20 2.35 -1.94 -7.31
C LYS A 20 2.23 -0.45 -7.62
N GLN A 21 1.31 -0.08 -8.51
CA GLN A 21 1.05 1.32 -8.85
C GLN A 21 0.54 2.10 -7.64
N ALA A 22 -0.42 1.56 -6.88
CA ALA A 22 -0.96 2.22 -5.69
C ALA A 22 0.10 2.39 -4.59
N LYS A 23 1.03 1.44 -4.43
CA LYS A 23 2.19 1.59 -3.53
C LYS A 23 3.10 2.75 -3.94
N ASN A 24 3.36 2.88 -5.25
CA ASN A 24 4.15 4.00 -5.77
C ASN A 24 3.43 5.34 -5.55
N GLU A 25 2.13 5.41 -5.85
CA GLU A 25 1.28 6.58 -5.59
C GLU A 25 1.32 6.98 -4.11
N LEU A 26 1.22 6.01 -3.21
CA LEU A 26 1.31 6.23 -1.76
C LEU A 26 2.68 6.79 -1.34
N GLY A 27 3.77 6.28 -1.93
CA GLY A 27 5.11 6.81 -1.70
C GLY A 27 5.27 8.26 -2.17
N ILE A 28 4.67 8.63 -3.30
CA ILE A 28 4.66 10.02 -3.80
C ILE A 28 3.84 10.92 -2.87
N ALA A 29 2.64 10.50 -2.48
CA ALA A 29 1.76 11.26 -1.61
C ALA A 29 2.39 11.49 -0.22
N ASN A 30 3.02 10.48 0.36
CA ASN A 30 3.76 10.63 1.62
C ASN A 30 4.90 11.64 1.49
N ARG A 31 5.67 11.63 0.39
CA ARG A 31 6.73 12.63 0.17
C ARG A 31 6.18 14.05 0.12
N LYS A 32 5.04 14.26 -0.55
CA LYS A 32 4.35 15.56 -0.59
C LYS A 32 3.88 16.00 0.80
N LEU A 33 3.22 15.11 1.54
CA LEU A 33 2.80 15.37 2.92
C LEU A 33 3.99 15.77 3.81
N GLN A 34 5.10 15.05 3.74
CA GLN A 34 6.30 15.37 4.51
C GLN A 34 6.91 16.71 4.11
N HIS A 35 6.85 17.07 2.84
CA HIS A 35 7.28 18.38 2.37
C HIS A 35 6.43 19.51 2.96
N GLU A 36 5.11 19.36 2.95
CA GLU A 36 4.20 20.36 3.53
C GLU A 36 4.35 20.46 5.07
N LYS A 37 4.62 19.34 5.76
CA LYS A 37 4.94 19.33 7.20
C LYS A 37 6.23 20.08 7.49
N ARG A 38 7.30 19.87 6.70
CA ARG A 38 8.56 20.62 6.85
C ARG A 38 8.37 22.13 6.66
N LYS A 39 7.55 22.54 5.68
CA LYS A 39 7.21 23.96 5.51
C LYS A 39 6.50 24.53 6.74
N LEU A 40 5.55 23.77 7.31
CA LEU A 40 4.85 24.18 8.53
C LEU A 40 5.82 24.36 9.69
N ASN A 41 6.71 23.38 9.93
CA ASN A 41 7.70 23.46 11.00
C ASN A 41 8.59 24.69 10.88
N ARG A 42 9.06 25.02 9.66
CA ARG A 42 9.84 26.25 9.44
C ARG A 42 9.07 27.52 9.80
N ILE A 43 7.78 27.59 9.46
CA ILE A 43 6.93 28.73 9.84
C ILE A 43 6.78 28.81 11.37
N GLU A 44 6.66 27.67 12.05
CA GLU A 44 6.56 27.61 13.51
C GLU A 44 7.87 28.02 14.20
N GLU A 45 9.01 27.62 13.65
CA GLU A 45 10.34 28.06 14.07
C GLU A 45 10.49 29.58 13.90
N ASP A 46 10.10 30.12 12.74
CA ASP A 46 10.08 31.56 12.50
C ASP A 46 9.20 32.27 13.53
N ILE A 47 7.96 31.83 13.75
CA ILE A 47 7.06 32.42 14.75
C ILE A 47 7.72 32.45 16.13
N LYS A 48 8.38 31.36 16.53
CA LYS A 48 9.10 31.31 17.82
C LYS A 48 10.20 32.37 17.89
N ILE A 49 11.08 32.40 16.88
CA ILE A 49 12.20 33.36 16.81
C ILE A 49 11.69 34.81 16.87
N TYR A 50 10.67 35.14 16.07
CA TYR A 50 10.16 36.51 16.01
C TYR A 50 9.30 36.88 17.23
N SER A 51 8.66 35.91 17.88
CA SER A 51 7.99 36.13 19.16
C SER A 51 8.99 36.46 20.26
N ASP A 52 10.15 35.80 20.28
CA ASP A 52 11.20 36.09 21.26
C ASP A 52 11.83 37.47 20.98
N LYS A 53 12.09 37.81 19.72
CA LYS A 53 12.52 39.16 19.32
C LYS A 53 11.51 40.24 19.73
N PHE A 54 10.22 39.98 19.56
CA PHE A 54 9.15 40.89 19.98
C PHE A 54 9.16 41.11 21.49
N LYS A 55 9.23 40.03 22.28
CA LYS A 55 9.35 40.13 23.75
C LYS A 55 10.56 40.96 24.16
N SER A 56 11.74 40.69 23.58
CA SER A 56 12.95 41.46 23.86
C SER A 56 12.84 42.93 23.46
N ALA A 57 12.17 43.25 22.35
CA ALA A 57 11.94 44.64 21.94
C ALA A 57 11.00 45.40 22.90
N CYS A 58 10.12 44.69 23.59
CA CYS A 58 9.24 45.24 24.62
C CYS A 58 9.93 45.39 25.99
N THR A 59 11.13 44.83 26.18
CA THR A 59 11.89 44.88 27.44
C THR A 59 13.25 45.53 27.20
N GLY A 60 13.42 46.81 27.53
CA GLY A 60 14.68 47.54 27.37
C GLY A 60 14.47 48.93 26.79
N HIS A 61 15.33 49.35 25.86
CA HIS A 61 15.14 50.60 25.11
C HIS A 61 14.01 50.42 24.08
N ILE A 62 12.85 51.00 24.39
CA ILE A 62 11.63 50.83 23.60
C ILE A 62 11.71 51.66 22.32
N GLN A 63 11.62 50.98 21.18
CA GLN A 63 11.49 51.59 19.85
C GLN A 63 10.13 51.23 19.26
N PRO A 64 9.13 52.14 19.32
CA PRO A 64 7.75 51.84 18.92
C PRO A 64 7.61 51.33 17.48
N GLU A 65 8.38 51.87 16.54
CA GLU A 65 8.38 51.47 15.13
C GLU A 65 8.77 50.00 14.96
N LYS A 66 9.85 49.59 15.64
CA LYS A 66 10.36 48.21 15.61
C LYS A 66 9.35 47.22 16.22
N ILE A 67 8.67 47.59 17.29
CA ILE A 67 7.62 46.78 17.91
C ILE A 67 6.44 46.59 16.94
N LYS A 68 6.04 47.68 16.26
CA LYS A 68 4.96 47.64 15.26
C LYS A 68 5.32 46.74 14.07
N GLU A 69 6.54 46.85 13.54
CA GLU A 69 7.03 45.99 12.45
C GLU A 69 7.02 44.52 12.83
N LEU A 70 7.56 44.18 14.01
CA LEU A 70 7.59 42.79 14.51
C LEU A 70 6.17 42.24 14.70
N LYS A 71 5.24 43.06 15.21
CA LYS A 71 3.84 42.65 15.36
C LYS A 71 3.19 42.33 14.02
N VAL A 72 3.29 43.22 13.04
CA VAL A 72 2.74 43.02 11.69
C VAL A 72 3.34 41.77 11.03
N TYR A 73 4.64 41.56 11.19
CA TYR A 73 5.30 40.38 10.65
C TYR A 73 4.84 39.08 11.33
N LEU A 74 4.65 39.09 12.66
CA LEU A 74 4.09 37.95 13.39
C LEU A 74 2.66 37.63 12.94
N GLU A 75 1.80 38.64 12.78
CA GLU A 75 0.44 38.46 12.24
C GLU A 75 0.48 37.77 10.86
N TYR A 76 1.35 38.24 9.96
CA TYR A 76 1.58 37.59 8.67
C TYR A 76 2.03 36.12 8.80
N LEU A 77 2.95 35.82 9.73
CA LEU A 77 3.40 34.44 9.95
C LEU A 77 2.30 33.54 10.50
N TYR A 78 1.44 34.04 11.40
CA TYR A 78 0.29 33.30 11.90
C TYR A 78 -0.72 33.00 10.79
N ASP A 79 -1.03 33.97 9.93
CA ASP A 79 -1.89 33.74 8.76
C ASP A 79 -1.29 32.71 7.80
N LYS A 80 0.02 32.80 7.56
CA LYS A 80 0.77 31.85 6.74
C LYS A 80 0.73 30.45 7.35
N LYS A 81 0.84 30.33 8.69
CA LYS A 81 0.72 29.06 9.42
C LYS A 81 -0.64 28.42 9.21
N VAL A 82 -1.73 29.18 9.36
CA VAL A 82 -3.10 28.67 9.17
C VAL A 82 -3.28 28.10 7.76
N LYS A 83 -2.85 28.85 6.74
CA LYS A 83 -2.89 28.39 5.34
C LYS A 83 -2.06 27.11 5.14
N GLN A 84 -0.89 27.04 5.75
CA GLN A 84 -0.02 25.87 5.64
C GLN A 84 -0.58 24.65 6.38
N MET A 85 -1.25 24.82 7.52
CA MET A 85 -1.95 23.74 8.22
C MET A 85 -3.07 23.14 7.35
N LEU A 86 -3.80 23.98 6.59
CA LEU A 86 -4.80 23.49 5.63
C LEU A 86 -4.16 22.67 4.51
N ASN A 87 -2.99 23.08 4.01
CA ASN A 87 -2.25 22.30 3.01
C ASN A 87 -1.80 20.94 3.56
N VAL A 88 -1.26 20.90 4.78
CA VAL A 88 -0.90 19.64 5.45
C VAL A 88 -2.12 18.73 5.61
N LYS A 89 -3.26 19.29 6.04
CA LYS A 89 -4.52 18.53 6.17
C LYS A 89 -4.99 17.97 4.83
N ARG A 90 -4.91 18.75 3.76
CA ARG A 90 -5.27 18.30 2.40
C ARG A 90 -4.39 17.13 1.94
N GLU A 91 -3.08 17.24 2.11
CA GLU A 91 -2.16 16.17 1.74
C GLU A 91 -2.32 14.93 2.62
N GLN A 92 -2.66 15.10 3.91
CA GLN A 92 -2.97 13.99 4.81
C GLN A 92 -4.20 13.22 4.32
N GLN A 93 -5.29 13.93 3.98
CA GLN A 93 -6.49 13.32 3.40
C GLN A 93 -6.20 12.60 2.08
N ASN A 94 -5.30 13.12 1.25
CA ASN A 94 -4.87 12.47 0.02
C ASN A 94 -4.13 11.16 0.29
N VAL A 95 -3.20 11.15 1.25
CA VAL A 95 -2.50 9.92 1.69
C VAL A 95 -3.51 8.88 2.18
N ASP A 96 -4.49 9.28 2.99
CA ASP A 96 -5.48 8.36 3.54
C ASP A 96 -6.37 7.73 2.45
N LYS A 97 -6.83 8.53 1.47
CA LYS A 97 -7.56 8.02 0.30
C LYS A 97 -6.76 6.98 -0.50
N ILE A 98 -5.47 7.25 -0.75
CA ILE A 98 -4.61 6.32 -1.49
C ILE A 98 -4.36 5.05 -0.67
N ARG A 99 -4.22 5.17 0.66
CA ARG A 99 -4.08 4.02 1.56
C ARG A 99 -5.34 3.14 1.52
N GLU A 100 -6.53 3.72 1.57
CA GLU A 100 -7.79 2.98 1.44
C GLU A 100 -7.89 2.23 0.10
N LYS A 101 -7.55 2.89 -1.01
CA LYS A 101 -7.47 2.27 -2.34
C LYS A 101 -6.49 1.09 -2.35
N LEU A 102 -5.30 1.25 -1.77
CA LEU A 102 -4.29 0.19 -1.70
C LEU A 102 -4.81 -1.01 -0.89
N VAL A 103 -5.45 -0.77 0.26
CA VAL A 103 -6.03 -1.83 1.09
C VAL A 103 -7.10 -2.61 0.32
N SER A 104 -7.97 -1.92 -0.43
CA SER A 104 -8.96 -2.59 -1.28
C SER A 104 -8.31 -3.46 -2.36
N LEU A 105 -7.28 -2.94 -3.05
CA LEU A 105 -6.56 -3.71 -4.07
C LEU A 105 -5.87 -4.95 -3.49
N MET A 106 -5.27 -4.82 -2.31
CA MET A 106 -4.64 -5.94 -1.61
C MET A 106 -5.66 -7.02 -1.22
N ARG A 107 -6.85 -6.62 -0.74
CA ARG A 107 -7.94 -7.56 -0.43
C ARG A 107 -8.40 -8.31 -1.68
N ASP A 108 -8.69 -7.59 -2.75
CA ASP A 108 -9.12 -8.18 -4.03
C ASP A 108 -8.09 -9.18 -4.56
N LYS A 109 -6.80 -8.80 -4.53
CA LYS A 109 -5.72 -9.69 -4.93
C LYS A 109 -5.68 -10.94 -4.05
N LYS A 110 -5.81 -10.78 -2.73
CA LYS A 110 -5.77 -11.90 -1.80
C LYS A 110 -6.89 -12.91 -2.04
N VAL A 111 -8.08 -12.45 -2.42
CA VAL A 111 -9.18 -13.33 -2.82
C VAL A 111 -8.79 -14.21 -4.02
N LEU A 112 -8.15 -13.61 -5.05
CA LEU A 112 -7.71 -14.35 -6.23
C LEU A 112 -6.57 -15.32 -5.94
N GLU A 113 -5.61 -14.94 -5.10
CA GLU A 113 -4.53 -15.82 -4.64
C GLU A 113 -5.11 -17.04 -3.92
N ASN A 114 -6.06 -16.82 -3.01
CA ASN A 114 -6.71 -17.91 -2.28
C ASN A 114 -7.52 -18.83 -3.21
N LEU A 115 -8.20 -18.27 -4.22
CA LEU A 115 -8.90 -19.06 -5.23
C LEU A 115 -7.93 -19.88 -6.09
N LYS A 116 -6.81 -19.30 -6.50
CA LYS A 116 -5.76 -20.00 -7.24
C LYS A 116 -5.21 -21.18 -6.43
N GLU A 117 -4.97 -20.98 -5.14
CA GLU A 117 -4.49 -22.03 -4.24
C GLU A 117 -5.50 -23.17 -4.15
N LYS A 118 -6.78 -22.88 -3.93
CA LYS A 118 -7.84 -23.90 -3.90
C LYS A 118 -7.91 -24.71 -5.19
N ASN A 119 -7.94 -24.03 -6.34
CA ASN A 119 -7.95 -24.70 -7.65
C ASN A 119 -6.70 -25.56 -7.87
N PHE A 120 -5.55 -25.15 -7.30
CA PHE A 120 -4.32 -25.93 -7.40
C PHE A 120 -4.39 -27.21 -6.54
N GLN A 121 -4.93 -27.12 -5.33
CA GLN A 121 -5.15 -28.28 -4.47
C GLN A 121 -6.13 -29.28 -5.10
N GLU A 122 -7.22 -28.79 -5.69
CA GLU A 122 -8.18 -29.62 -6.45
C GLU A 122 -7.49 -30.33 -7.62
N PHE A 123 -6.67 -29.60 -8.38
CA PHE A 123 -5.89 -30.17 -9.49
C PHE A 123 -4.94 -31.28 -9.03
N LEU A 124 -4.26 -31.11 -7.88
CA LEU A 124 -3.38 -32.13 -7.32
C LEU A 124 -4.16 -33.40 -6.91
N PHE A 125 -5.29 -33.22 -6.24
CA PHE A 125 -6.17 -34.33 -5.85
C PHE A 125 -6.68 -35.12 -7.07
N GLU A 126 -7.06 -34.42 -8.14
CA GLU A 126 -7.47 -35.07 -9.39
C GLU A 126 -6.32 -35.82 -10.07
N GLN A 127 -5.09 -35.30 -10.03
CA GLN A 127 -3.91 -36.01 -10.54
C GLN A 127 -3.69 -37.31 -9.77
N GLU A 128 -3.64 -37.24 -8.45
CA GLU A 128 -3.42 -38.40 -7.58
C GLU A 128 -4.47 -39.48 -7.83
N LYS A 129 -5.76 -39.09 -7.88
CA LYS A 129 -6.86 -40.02 -8.20
C LYS A 129 -6.72 -40.64 -9.59
N SER A 130 -6.26 -39.89 -10.58
CA SER A 130 -6.05 -40.39 -11.94
C SER A 130 -4.86 -41.35 -12.03
N GLU A 131 -3.80 -41.10 -11.28
CA GLU A 131 -2.61 -41.95 -11.19
C GLU A 131 -2.91 -43.25 -10.47
N GLN A 132 -3.68 -43.19 -9.38
CA GLN A 132 -4.15 -44.37 -8.66
C GLN A 132 -4.99 -45.29 -9.58
N LYS A 133 -5.98 -44.73 -10.30
CA LYS A 133 -6.79 -45.49 -11.27
C LYS A 133 -5.94 -46.17 -12.34
N ARG A 134 -4.97 -45.45 -12.92
CA ARG A 134 -4.05 -46.02 -13.93
C ARG A 134 -3.22 -47.16 -13.34
N THR A 135 -2.82 -47.04 -12.08
CA THR A 135 -2.05 -48.08 -11.39
C THR A 135 -2.92 -49.32 -11.18
N ASP A 136 -4.15 -49.14 -10.71
CA ASP A 136 -5.11 -50.24 -10.52
C ASP A 136 -5.41 -50.96 -11.85
N GLU A 137 -5.67 -50.21 -12.92
CA GLU A 137 -5.88 -50.76 -14.27
C GLU A 137 -4.68 -51.59 -14.77
N LEU A 138 -3.45 -51.11 -14.52
CA LEU A 138 -2.22 -51.82 -14.88
C LEU A 138 -2.04 -53.11 -14.06
N VAL A 139 -2.38 -53.09 -12.77
CA VAL A 139 -2.34 -54.29 -11.91
C VAL A 139 -3.38 -55.30 -12.39
N SER A 140 -4.63 -54.90 -12.57
CA SER A 140 -5.69 -55.79 -13.07
C SER A 140 -5.34 -56.41 -14.43
N TYR A 141 -4.78 -55.62 -15.36
CA TYR A 141 -4.32 -56.15 -16.65
C TYR A 141 -3.20 -57.19 -16.49
N LYS A 142 -2.20 -56.92 -15.63
CA LYS A 142 -1.11 -57.88 -15.37
C LYS A 142 -1.61 -59.18 -14.75
N GLU A 143 -2.51 -59.10 -13.77
CA GLU A 143 -3.09 -60.29 -13.12
C GLU A 143 -3.94 -61.09 -14.12
N SER A 144 -4.79 -60.43 -14.93
CA SER A 144 -5.56 -61.13 -15.97
C SER A 144 -4.70 -61.85 -17.01
N LYS A 145 -3.51 -61.31 -17.33
CA LYS A 145 -2.53 -61.95 -18.22
C LYS A 145 -1.81 -63.13 -17.58
N LYS A 146 -1.72 -63.16 -16.25
CA LYS A 146 -1.09 -64.23 -15.49
C LYS A 146 -2.03 -65.44 -15.38
N ASP A 147 -3.30 -65.19 -15.09
CA ASP A 147 -4.35 -66.23 -15.06
C ASP A 147 -4.53 -66.90 -16.42
N SER A 148 -4.54 -66.12 -17.50
CA SER A 148 -4.65 -66.66 -18.87
C SER A 148 -3.40 -67.39 -19.39
N GLY A 149 -2.31 -67.41 -18.61
CA GLY A 149 -1.08 -68.15 -18.91
C GLY A 149 -0.90 -69.44 -18.08
N GLN A 150 -1.84 -69.77 -17.19
CA GLN A 150 -1.79 -71.01 -16.38
C GLN A 150 -2.63 -72.17 -16.95
N ASP A 151 -3.31 -71.96 -18.09
CA ASP A 151 -4.10 -72.99 -18.79
C ASP A 151 -3.38 -73.63 -20.01
N LEU A 152 -2.04 -73.59 -20.05
CA LEU A 152 -1.18 -74.34 -21.00
C LEU A 152 -0.10 -75.11 -20.26
#